data_AF-A0A316W6T3-F1
#
_entry.id   AF-A0A316W6T3-F1
#
_cell.length_a   1.000
_cell.length_b   1.000
_cell.length_c   1.000
_cell.angle_alpha   90.00
_cell.angle_beta   90.00
_cell.angle_gamma   90.00
#
_symmetry.space_group_name_H-M   'P 1'
#
loop_
_entity.id
_entity.type
_entity.pdbx_description
1 polymer ?
#
loop_
_entity_poly.entity_id
_entity_poly.type
_entity_poly.pdbx_seq_one_letter_code
_entity_poly.pdbx_strand_id
1 'polypeptide(L)'
;MSVLPPSSDMSGKVRETPAGANCTGAGYVVEGSEELKYSYSFVDNVFDQKKDDLASYYHKWGRVLVLLDDNLNALYGDAIKAYFNSHKIAPTLHVFKGGELHKNMDTMLSFVDAMDKFGLIRKEPVLVVGGGLASDVAGYACASYRRSTNYIRVGTTLIALIDAAISIKVGINHGKLKNRLGAYHAPMHTFLDFDFLKTLPEGQTRNGFAEIMKISHCAEKPTWDLLVKYGPELVKTGFGRKAGSAPELKGVADEVCRRAILKMLQLESGNLHEIGLDRVIASGHGISPTLELAPFPPLRHGHAITVDMSYTIIMSHARGLLTDAERDEWFTLAQGVGLTIDHPSLDNELLHRSVEAIMKTRDGLQRFVLAGPYGNCMFANDISQQEFEKVLAAHKSYVKQRFPQYPGEGQDAYADAGDLGADPEALKAEKIRNGEHPAPSTKAATNGIHPALESSRGQPVAAA
;
A
#
# COMPACT_ATOMS: atom_id res chain seq x y z
N MET A 1 -34.55 11.91 -41.14
CA MET A 1 -33.84 11.83 -39.84
C MET A 1 -32.42 11.38 -40.13
N SER A 2 -31.41 12.21 -39.90
CA SER A 2 -30.01 11.79 -40.03
C SER A 2 -29.65 10.90 -38.85
N VAL A 3 -29.29 9.65 -39.11
CA VAL A 3 -28.74 8.76 -38.10
C VAL A 3 -27.33 9.28 -37.79
N LEU A 4 -27.18 9.96 -36.66
CA LEU A 4 -25.84 10.30 -36.17
C LEU A 4 -25.14 8.99 -35.80
N PRO A 5 -23.87 8.80 -36.20
CA PRO A 5 -23.12 7.62 -35.80
C PRO A 5 -23.03 7.55 -34.26
N PRO A 6 -22.85 6.35 -33.68
CA PRO A 6 -22.60 6.20 -32.25
C PRO A 6 -21.44 7.11 -31.82
N SER A 7 -21.59 7.77 -30.68
CA SER A 7 -20.60 8.74 -30.17
C SER A 7 -19.34 8.09 -29.57
N SER A 8 -18.99 6.89 -30.00
CA SER A 8 -17.80 6.19 -29.51
C SER A 8 -16.60 6.55 -30.38
N ASP A 9 -15.52 6.93 -29.71
CA ASP A 9 -14.17 7.08 -30.25
C ASP A 9 -13.44 5.74 -30.38
N MET A 10 -14.06 4.63 -29.95
CA MET A 10 -13.47 3.30 -30.04
C MET A 10 -13.79 2.66 -31.40
N SER A 11 -12.78 2.02 -31.99
CA SER A 11 -12.96 1.19 -33.18
C SER A 11 -12.81 -0.29 -32.80
N GLY A 12 -13.83 -1.08 -33.12
CA GLY A 12 -13.81 -2.54 -33.00
C GLY A 12 -13.86 -3.17 -34.38
N LYS A 13 -13.13 -4.26 -34.58
CA LYS A 13 -13.21 -5.10 -35.78
C LYS A 13 -13.97 -6.38 -35.44
N VAL A 14 -14.94 -6.74 -36.26
CA VAL A 14 -15.67 -8.00 -36.16
C VAL A 14 -15.37 -8.82 -37.41
N ARG A 15 -15.00 -10.08 -37.23
CA ARG A 15 -14.72 -11.02 -38.33
C ARG A 15 -15.41 -12.35 -38.05
N GLU A 16 -15.89 -13.00 -39.11
CA GLU A 16 -16.42 -14.36 -38.99
C GLU A 16 -15.28 -15.37 -38.73
N THR A 17 -15.60 -16.41 -37.97
CA THR A 17 -14.74 -17.59 -37.80
C THR A 17 -15.43 -18.85 -38.29
N PRO A 18 -14.69 -19.81 -38.88
CA PRO A 18 -15.27 -21.04 -39.39
C PRO A 18 -16.06 -21.81 -38.32
N ALA A 19 -17.14 -22.47 -38.72
CA ALA A 19 -17.92 -23.35 -37.86
C ALA A 19 -17.06 -24.54 -37.38
N GLY A 20 -17.12 -24.85 -36.08
CA GLY A 20 -16.60 -26.10 -35.55
C GLY A 20 -17.50 -27.30 -35.87
N ALA A 21 -17.02 -28.52 -35.63
CA ALA A 21 -17.76 -29.76 -35.95
C ALA A 21 -19.13 -29.90 -35.27
N ASN A 22 -19.37 -29.15 -34.20
CA ASN A 22 -20.62 -29.14 -33.45
C ASN A 22 -21.39 -27.81 -33.56
N CYS A 23 -21.01 -26.93 -34.50
CA CYS A 23 -21.62 -25.62 -34.69
C CYS A 23 -22.64 -25.64 -35.84
N THR A 24 -23.75 -24.92 -35.70
CA THR A 24 -24.78 -24.79 -36.76
C THR A 24 -24.44 -23.73 -37.82
N GLY A 25 -23.31 -23.04 -37.69
CA GLY A 25 -22.86 -21.95 -38.57
C GLY A 25 -21.55 -21.34 -38.12
N ALA A 26 -21.08 -20.32 -38.87
CA ALA A 26 -19.88 -19.55 -38.54
C ALA A 26 -20.04 -18.80 -37.21
N GLY A 27 -18.93 -18.64 -36.48
CA GLY A 27 -18.85 -17.79 -35.30
C GLY A 27 -18.37 -16.38 -35.64
N TYR A 28 -18.13 -15.58 -34.59
CA TYR A 28 -17.54 -14.24 -34.73
C TYR A 28 -16.40 -14.06 -33.73
N VAL A 29 -15.37 -13.31 -34.15
CA VAL A 29 -14.31 -12.78 -33.29
C VAL A 29 -14.43 -11.26 -33.28
N VAL A 30 -14.30 -10.68 -32.09
CA VAL A 30 -14.32 -9.24 -31.86
C VAL A 30 -12.95 -8.82 -31.34
N GLU A 31 -12.34 -7.83 -31.98
CA GLU A 31 -11.06 -7.24 -31.57
C GLU A 31 -11.26 -5.74 -31.36
N GLY A 32 -10.88 -5.24 -30.20
CA GLY A 32 -10.95 -3.83 -29.85
C GLY A 32 -9.90 -3.46 -28.81
N SER A 33 -9.65 -2.17 -28.66
CA SER A 33 -8.72 -1.63 -27.67
C SER A 33 -9.35 -0.44 -26.97
N GLU A 34 -9.18 -0.35 -25.65
CA GLU A 34 -9.52 0.83 -24.87
C GLU A 34 -8.23 1.49 -24.38
N GLU A 35 -8.14 2.82 -24.51
CA GLU A 35 -7.00 3.57 -23.98
C GLU A 35 -7.17 3.76 -22.46
N LEU A 36 -6.13 3.42 -21.71
CA LEU A 36 -6.05 3.72 -20.28
C LEU A 36 -5.12 4.92 -20.05
N LYS A 37 -5.67 6.02 -19.54
CA LYS A 37 -4.92 7.26 -19.28
C LYS A 37 -5.23 7.83 -17.91
N TYR A 38 -4.18 8.09 -17.15
CA TYR A 38 -4.23 8.70 -15.82
C TYR A 38 -2.93 9.48 -15.56
N SER A 39 -2.93 10.34 -14.55
CA SER A 39 -1.80 11.24 -14.28
C SER A 39 -1.62 11.54 -12.80
N TYR A 40 -0.45 12.08 -12.44
CA TYR A 40 -0.07 12.42 -11.08
C TYR A 40 0.49 13.83 -11.03
N SER A 41 0.20 14.56 -9.95
CA SER A 41 0.83 15.85 -9.66
C SER A 41 1.36 15.87 -8.24
N PHE A 42 2.61 16.32 -8.08
CA PHE A 42 3.18 16.64 -6.78
C PHE A 42 2.79 18.07 -6.43
N VAL A 43 2.12 18.26 -5.30
CA VAL A 43 1.65 19.56 -4.85
C VAL A 43 2.00 19.75 -3.37
N ASP A 44 2.22 21.00 -2.96
CA ASP A 44 2.26 21.37 -1.55
C ASP A 44 0.91 22.04 -1.21
N ASN A 45 0.20 21.48 -0.21
CA ASN A 45 -1.13 21.91 0.23
C ASN A 45 -2.18 21.93 -0.89
N VAL A 46 -2.74 20.76 -1.21
CA VAL A 46 -3.75 20.58 -2.28
C VAL A 46 -5.03 21.40 -2.07
N PHE A 47 -5.29 21.83 -0.83
CA PHE A 47 -6.46 22.64 -0.45
C PHE A 47 -6.11 24.12 -0.23
N ASP A 48 -5.01 24.61 -0.80
CA ASP A 48 -4.67 26.03 -0.83
C ASP A 48 -5.70 26.81 -1.67
N GLN A 49 -6.51 27.65 -1.01
CA GLN A 49 -7.57 28.47 -1.62
C GLN A 49 -7.08 29.42 -2.74
N LYS A 50 -5.77 29.63 -2.87
CA LYS A 50 -5.17 30.47 -3.93
C LYS A 50 -4.81 29.69 -5.18
N LYS A 51 -4.86 28.35 -5.16
CA LYS A 51 -4.47 27.47 -6.26
C LYS A 51 -5.68 26.74 -6.82
N ASP A 52 -5.80 26.66 -8.14
CA ASP A 52 -6.95 26.04 -8.81
C ASP A 52 -6.67 24.62 -9.33
N ASP A 53 -5.51 24.03 -9.02
CA ASP A 53 -5.08 22.73 -9.56
C ASP A 53 -6.15 21.63 -9.39
N LEU A 54 -6.69 21.46 -8.17
CA LEU A 54 -7.76 20.51 -7.88
C LEU A 54 -9.13 21.02 -8.35
N ALA A 55 -9.46 22.29 -8.11
CA ALA A 55 -10.74 22.90 -8.47
C ALA A 55 -11.01 22.89 -9.98
N SER A 56 -9.97 22.92 -10.81
CA SER A 56 -10.04 22.90 -12.27
C SER A 56 -10.83 21.68 -12.81
N TYR A 57 -10.71 20.53 -12.15
CA TYR A 57 -11.46 19.31 -12.48
C TYR A 57 -12.96 19.40 -12.18
N TYR A 58 -13.37 20.36 -11.35
CA TYR A 58 -14.72 20.50 -10.83
C TYR A 58 -15.46 21.75 -11.32
N HIS A 59 -14.78 22.72 -11.94
CA HIS A 59 -15.41 23.95 -12.47
C HIS A 59 -16.56 23.67 -13.44
N LYS A 60 -16.42 22.67 -14.31
CA LYS A 60 -17.49 22.27 -15.25
C LYS A 60 -18.77 21.80 -14.53
N TRP A 61 -18.61 21.17 -13.38
CA TRP A 61 -19.72 20.54 -12.64
C TRP A 61 -20.34 21.51 -11.62
N GLY A 62 -19.55 22.44 -11.08
CA GLY A 62 -19.99 23.42 -10.06
C GLY A 62 -20.26 22.81 -8.69
N ARG A 63 -19.98 21.51 -8.52
CA ARG A 63 -20.16 20.73 -7.29
C ARG A 63 -19.15 19.59 -7.22
N VAL A 64 -18.98 19.01 -6.05
CA VAL A 64 -18.11 17.85 -5.82
C VAL A 64 -18.66 16.96 -4.71
N LEU A 65 -18.65 15.64 -4.95
CA LEU A 65 -18.82 14.63 -3.91
C LEU A 65 -17.45 14.20 -3.40
N VAL A 66 -17.20 14.38 -2.11
CA VAL A 66 -15.94 14.01 -1.45
C VAL A 66 -16.19 12.83 -0.52
N LEU A 67 -15.43 11.76 -0.71
CA LEU A 67 -15.37 10.61 0.19
C LEU A 67 -14.12 10.73 1.07
N LEU A 68 -14.31 10.77 2.39
CA LEU A 68 -13.21 10.87 3.37
C LEU A 68 -13.61 10.20 4.70
N ASP A 69 -12.64 9.68 5.44
CA ASP A 69 -12.90 9.09 6.75
C ASP A 69 -13.12 10.15 7.85
N ASP A 70 -13.62 9.73 8.99
CA ASP A 70 -13.95 10.58 10.13
C ASP A 70 -12.74 11.28 10.77
N ASN A 71 -11.56 10.64 10.79
CA ASN A 71 -10.33 11.26 11.27
C ASN A 71 -9.90 12.42 10.35
N LEU A 72 -9.92 12.18 9.04
CA LEU A 72 -9.60 13.21 8.05
C LEU A 72 -10.64 14.32 8.01
N ASN A 73 -11.92 14.00 8.17
CA ASN A 73 -12.96 15.02 8.27
C ASN A 73 -12.74 15.93 9.48
N ALA A 74 -12.33 15.37 10.63
CA ALA A 74 -12.03 16.16 11.82
C ALA A 74 -10.82 17.08 11.64
N LEU A 75 -9.80 16.66 10.89
CA LEU A 75 -8.56 17.42 10.68
C LEU A 75 -8.63 18.42 9.51
N TYR A 76 -9.27 18.01 8.41
CA TYR A 76 -9.19 18.69 7.11
C TYR A 76 -10.55 19.02 6.49
N GLY A 77 -11.68 18.58 7.08
CA GLY A 77 -13.01 18.78 6.53
C GLY A 77 -13.36 20.26 6.30
N ASP A 78 -12.95 21.14 7.22
CA ASP A 78 -13.17 22.59 7.07
C ASP A 78 -12.26 23.21 6.01
N ALA A 79 -11.01 22.76 5.90
CA ALA A 79 -10.09 23.21 4.85
C ALA A 79 -10.61 22.81 3.45
N ILE A 80 -11.12 21.58 3.30
CA ILE A 80 -11.73 21.08 2.06
C ILE A 80 -12.94 21.94 1.68
N LYS A 81 -13.85 22.22 2.63
CA LYS A 81 -15.01 23.07 2.37
C LYS A 81 -14.60 24.48 1.98
N ALA A 82 -13.64 25.07 2.70
CA ALA A 82 -13.16 26.42 2.45
C ALA A 82 -12.53 26.54 1.05
N TYR A 83 -11.73 25.55 0.65
CA TYR A 83 -11.16 25.42 -0.70
C TYR A 83 -12.25 25.44 -1.77
N PHE A 84 -13.18 24.49 -1.74
CA PHE A 84 -14.20 24.42 -2.80
C PHE A 84 -15.12 25.65 -2.81
N ASN A 85 -15.46 26.19 -1.63
CA ASN A 85 -16.26 27.42 -1.54
C ASN A 85 -15.54 28.64 -2.12
N SER A 86 -14.22 28.81 -1.91
CA SER A 86 -13.45 29.92 -2.51
C SER A 86 -13.42 29.83 -4.04
N HIS A 87 -13.48 28.61 -4.58
CA HIS A 87 -13.58 28.34 -6.02
C HIS A 87 -15.03 28.24 -6.55
N LYS A 88 -16.05 28.58 -5.73
CA LYS A 88 -17.47 28.55 -6.08
C LYS A 88 -17.97 27.18 -6.55
N ILE A 89 -17.42 26.11 -5.98
CA ILE A 89 -17.83 24.72 -6.20
C ILE A 89 -18.50 24.24 -4.92
N ALA A 90 -19.72 23.70 -5.00
CA ALA A 90 -20.45 23.23 -3.82
C ALA A 90 -19.93 21.85 -3.32
N PRO A 91 -19.30 21.74 -2.14
CA PRO A 91 -18.81 20.47 -1.63
C PRO A 91 -19.90 19.70 -0.87
N THR A 92 -20.05 18.41 -1.19
CA THR A 92 -20.82 17.44 -0.38
C THR A 92 -19.86 16.41 0.17
N LEU A 93 -19.73 16.35 1.50
CA LEU A 93 -18.86 15.38 2.17
C LEU A 93 -19.66 14.14 2.57
N HIS A 94 -19.23 12.97 2.14
CA HIS A 94 -19.66 11.69 2.70
C HIS A 94 -18.57 11.16 3.62
N VAL A 95 -18.84 11.21 4.92
CA VAL A 95 -17.91 10.79 5.97
C VAL A 95 -18.19 9.34 6.34
N PHE A 96 -17.16 8.50 6.27
CA PHE A 96 -17.24 7.08 6.62
C PHE A 96 -16.27 6.73 7.75
N LYS A 97 -16.36 5.50 8.28
CA LYS A 97 -15.44 5.01 9.32
C LYS A 97 -14.16 4.47 8.70
N GLY A 98 -13.02 5.00 9.14
CA GLY A 98 -11.70 4.51 8.73
C GLY A 98 -11.34 3.16 9.36
N GLY A 99 -10.20 2.60 8.92
CA GLY A 99 -9.60 1.37 9.47
C GLY A 99 -10.05 0.07 8.79
N GLU A 100 -9.15 -0.91 8.76
CA GLU A 100 -9.19 -2.12 7.90
C GLU A 100 -10.46 -2.96 8.05
N LEU A 101 -11.15 -2.93 9.19
CA LEU A 101 -12.44 -3.62 9.36
C LEU A 101 -13.53 -3.06 8.45
N HIS A 102 -13.41 -1.79 8.06
CA HIS A 102 -14.30 -1.10 7.12
C HIS A 102 -13.85 -1.26 5.66
N LYS A 103 -12.81 -2.05 5.39
CA LYS A 103 -12.41 -2.42 4.02
C LYS A 103 -13.27 -3.56 3.49
N ASN A 104 -14.58 -3.34 3.41
CA ASN A 104 -15.57 -4.38 3.18
C ASN A 104 -16.67 -3.93 2.20
N MET A 105 -17.62 -4.85 1.91
CA MET A 105 -18.72 -4.59 0.97
C MET A 105 -19.69 -3.52 1.49
N ASP A 106 -19.95 -3.46 2.79
CA ASP A 106 -20.91 -2.51 3.36
C ASP A 106 -20.44 -1.06 3.17
N THR A 107 -19.14 -0.79 3.39
CA THR A 107 -18.56 0.53 3.11
C THR A 107 -18.51 0.84 1.61
N MET A 108 -18.26 -0.16 0.76
CA MET A 108 -18.36 0.01 -0.70
C MET A 108 -19.78 0.41 -1.13
N LEU A 109 -20.81 -0.27 -0.59
CA LEU A 109 -22.21 0.04 -0.88
C LEU A 109 -22.63 1.39 -0.31
N SER A 110 -22.13 1.81 0.85
CA SER A 110 -22.42 3.16 1.37
C SER A 110 -21.88 4.27 0.47
N PHE A 111 -20.78 4.02 -0.26
CA PHE A 111 -20.29 4.94 -1.28
C PHE A 111 -21.18 4.96 -2.52
N VAL A 112 -21.70 3.82 -2.96
CA VAL A 112 -22.69 3.75 -4.04
C VAL A 112 -23.95 4.54 -3.67
N ASP A 113 -24.47 4.36 -2.47
CA ASP A 113 -25.62 5.11 -1.95
C ASP A 113 -25.35 6.62 -1.92
N ALA A 114 -24.12 7.02 -1.54
CA ALA A 114 -23.70 8.42 -1.57
C ALA A 114 -23.67 9.00 -2.99
N MET A 115 -23.17 8.23 -3.98
CA MET A 115 -23.15 8.63 -5.39
C MET A 115 -24.57 8.78 -5.95
N ASP A 116 -25.49 7.85 -5.61
CA ASP A 116 -26.89 7.92 -6.02
C ASP A 116 -27.61 9.11 -5.37
N LYS A 117 -27.45 9.30 -4.06
CA LYS A 117 -28.03 10.43 -3.32
C LYS A 117 -27.52 11.79 -3.83
N PHE A 118 -26.26 11.87 -4.22
CA PHE A 118 -25.67 13.07 -4.84
C PHE A 118 -26.20 13.32 -6.26
N GLY A 119 -26.80 12.30 -6.90
CA GLY A 119 -27.23 12.34 -8.28
C GLY A 119 -26.03 12.43 -9.23
N LEU A 120 -24.98 11.65 -8.97
CA LEU A 120 -23.75 11.66 -9.75
C LEU A 120 -24.05 11.31 -11.23
N ILE A 121 -23.62 12.17 -12.15
CA ILE A 121 -23.79 11.94 -13.59
C ILE A 121 -22.59 11.17 -14.17
N ARG A 122 -22.78 10.50 -15.32
CA ARG A 122 -21.89 9.42 -15.79
C ARG A 122 -20.39 9.75 -15.85
N LYS A 123 -20.02 11.00 -16.18
CA LYS A 123 -18.61 11.42 -16.32
C LYS A 123 -18.14 12.36 -15.21
N GLU A 124 -19.00 12.70 -14.25
CA GLU A 124 -18.65 13.55 -13.11
C GLU A 124 -17.74 12.74 -12.17
N PRO A 125 -16.53 13.24 -11.84
CA PRO A 125 -15.61 12.50 -10.99
C PRO A 125 -15.98 12.61 -9.51
N VAL A 126 -15.80 11.53 -8.77
CA VAL A 126 -15.81 11.53 -7.30
C VAL A 126 -14.43 11.96 -6.79
N LEU A 127 -14.36 12.78 -5.74
CA LEU A 127 -13.11 13.06 -5.04
C LEU A 127 -12.93 12.08 -3.88
N VAL A 128 -11.81 11.37 -3.86
CA VAL A 128 -11.44 10.46 -2.77
C VAL A 128 -10.25 11.06 -2.03
N VAL A 129 -10.42 11.33 -0.73
CA VAL A 129 -9.35 11.88 0.13
C VAL A 129 -9.08 10.88 1.25
N GLY A 130 -7.92 10.23 1.22
CA GLY A 130 -7.56 9.32 2.29
C GLY A 130 -6.37 8.41 2.07
N GLY A 131 -6.24 7.43 2.97
CA GLY A 131 -5.22 6.38 2.91
C GLY A 131 -5.53 5.29 1.89
N GLY A 132 -4.84 4.15 2.02
CA GLY A 132 -5.02 3.00 1.14
C GLY A 132 -6.46 2.44 1.16
N LEU A 133 -7.08 2.33 2.34
CA LEU A 133 -8.47 1.88 2.45
C LEU A 133 -9.44 2.77 1.65
N ALA A 134 -9.38 4.09 1.85
CA ALA A 134 -10.25 5.02 1.14
C ALA A 134 -10.09 4.88 -0.38
N SER A 135 -8.83 4.83 -0.84
CA SER A 135 -8.49 4.70 -2.27
C SER A 135 -9.00 3.39 -2.87
N ASP A 136 -8.83 2.28 -2.16
CA ASP A 136 -9.23 0.95 -2.62
C ASP A 136 -10.75 0.77 -2.64
N VAL A 137 -11.42 1.10 -1.55
CA VAL A 137 -12.87 0.89 -1.42
C VAL A 137 -13.63 1.83 -2.36
N ALA A 138 -13.26 3.12 -2.38
CA ALA A 138 -13.89 4.11 -3.26
C ALA A 138 -13.57 3.84 -4.73
N GLY A 139 -12.32 3.45 -5.04
CA GLY A 139 -11.95 3.06 -6.39
C GLY A 139 -12.75 1.86 -6.88
N TYR A 140 -13.00 0.86 -6.04
CA TYR A 140 -13.82 -0.30 -6.40
C TYR A 140 -15.32 0.05 -6.53
N ALA A 141 -15.83 0.93 -5.67
CA ALA A 141 -17.17 1.51 -5.84
C ALA A 141 -17.29 2.24 -7.19
N CYS A 142 -16.30 3.06 -7.56
CA CYS A 142 -16.28 3.78 -8.84
C CYS A 142 -16.14 2.84 -10.06
N ALA A 143 -15.37 1.75 -9.94
CA ALA A 143 -15.27 0.73 -10.99
C ALA A 143 -16.63 0.05 -11.24
N SER A 144 -17.39 -0.17 -10.16
CA SER A 144 -18.67 -0.87 -10.21
C SER A 144 -19.85 0.05 -10.57
N TYR A 145 -19.83 1.30 -10.11
CA TYR A 145 -20.92 2.26 -10.30
C TYR A 145 -21.08 2.59 -11.79
N ARG A 146 -22.25 2.23 -12.34
CA ARG A 146 -22.57 2.30 -13.79
C ARG A 146 -21.50 1.65 -14.68
N ARG A 147 -20.84 0.60 -14.17
CA ARG A 147 -19.78 -0.20 -14.82
C ARG A 147 -18.47 0.52 -15.13
N SER A 148 -18.36 1.80 -14.76
CA SER A 148 -17.12 2.60 -14.73
C SER A 148 -17.53 4.06 -14.54
N THR A 149 -17.04 4.64 -13.45
CA THR A 149 -17.22 6.04 -13.07
C THR A 149 -15.86 6.66 -12.76
N ASN A 150 -15.71 7.90 -13.21
CA ASN A 150 -14.49 8.67 -13.01
C ASN A 150 -14.28 9.03 -11.53
N TYR A 151 -13.03 9.16 -11.13
CA TYR A 151 -12.68 9.64 -9.80
C TYR A 151 -11.27 10.23 -9.77
N ILE A 152 -10.98 11.01 -8.73
CA ILE A 152 -9.69 11.65 -8.46
C ILE A 152 -9.27 11.26 -7.05
N ARG A 153 -7.98 10.98 -6.85
CA ARG A 153 -7.42 10.61 -5.54
C ARG A 153 -6.56 11.73 -4.95
N VAL A 154 -6.63 11.88 -3.64
CA VAL A 154 -5.70 12.64 -2.80
C VAL A 154 -5.23 11.69 -1.69
N GLY A 155 -3.99 11.21 -1.79
CA GLY A 155 -3.41 10.29 -0.83
C GLY A 155 -2.98 11.02 0.45
N THR A 156 -3.31 10.48 1.64
CA THR A 156 -3.01 11.17 2.92
C THR A 156 -2.11 10.38 3.88
N THR A 157 -1.78 9.14 3.54
CA THR A 157 -0.83 8.30 4.29
C THR A 157 0.39 8.04 3.44
N LEU A 158 1.53 7.71 4.06
CA LEU A 158 2.74 7.41 3.28
C LEU A 158 2.52 6.24 2.33
N ILE A 159 1.86 5.15 2.78
CA ILE A 159 1.48 4.01 1.91
C ILE A 159 0.66 4.48 0.71
N ALA A 160 -0.35 5.34 0.94
CA ALA A 160 -1.16 5.85 -0.16
C ALA A 160 -0.32 6.68 -1.14
N LEU A 161 0.54 7.56 -0.65
CA LEU A 161 1.33 8.49 -1.45
C LEU A 161 2.39 7.81 -2.32
N ILE A 162 2.86 6.61 -1.95
CA ILE A 162 3.96 5.93 -2.67
C ILE A 162 3.57 4.57 -3.27
N ASP A 163 2.45 3.96 -2.86
CA ASP A 163 2.00 2.64 -3.32
C ASP A 163 0.49 2.60 -3.61
N ALA A 164 -0.36 2.59 -2.58
CA ALA A 164 -1.78 2.26 -2.74
C ALA A 164 -2.55 3.24 -3.64
N ALA A 165 -2.31 4.55 -3.52
CA ALA A 165 -2.95 5.54 -4.41
C ALA A 165 -2.20 5.70 -5.75
N ILE A 166 -1.00 5.12 -5.89
CA ILE A 166 -0.24 5.04 -7.14
C ILE A 166 -0.76 3.89 -8.01
N SER A 167 -1.03 2.72 -7.42
CA SER A 167 -1.56 1.56 -8.15
C SER A 167 -2.99 1.78 -8.66
N ILE A 168 -3.34 1.16 -9.80
CA ILE A 168 -4.73 1.13 -10.29
C ILE A 168 -5.56 0.00 -9.66
N LYS A 169 -4.93 -0.85 -8.84
CA LYS A 169 -5.60 -1.91 -8.09
C LYS A 169 -6.48 -1.29 -7.03
N VAL A 170 -7.73 -1.73 -6.99
CA VAL A 170 -8.73 -1.28 -6.03
C VAL A 170 -9.49 -2.51 -5.54
N GLY A 171 -9.97 -2.50 -4.29
CA GLY A 171 -10.67 -3.68 -3.79
C GLY A 171 -11.06 -3.63 -2.32
N ILE A 172 -11.69 -4.72 -1.90
CA ILE A 172 -12.19 -4.95 -0.55
C ILE A 172 -11.80 -6.34 -0.06
N ASN A 173 -11.83 -6.51 1.24
CA ASN A 173 -11.66 -7.82 1.88
C ASN A 173 -12.97 -8.62 1.77
N HIS A 174 -12.86 -9.95 1.74
CA HIS A 174 -14.01 -10.86 1.79
C HIS A 174 -13.77 -11.95 2.84
N GLY A 175 -14.52 -11.92 3.93
CA GLY A 175 -14.23 -12.76 5.10
C GLY A 175 -12.81 -12.48 5.63
N LYS A 176 -11.99 -13.52 5.76
CA LYS A 176 -10.59 -13.41 6.21
C LYS A 176 -9.58 -13.20 5.06
N LEU A 177 -10.07 -12.93 3.85
CA LEU A 177 -9.24 -12.88 2.64
C LEU A 177 -9.04 -11.42 2.22
N LYS A 178 -7.79 -10.95 2.33
CA LYS A 178 -7.38 -9.59 1.99
C LYS A 178 -7.51 -9.33 0.49
N ASN A 179 -8.06 -8.18 0.10
CA ASN A 179 -8.18 -7.71 -1.30
C ASN A 179 -8.79 -8.73 -2.29
N ARG A 180 -9.71 -9.59 -1.82
CA ARG A 180 -10.23 -10.70 -2.63
C ARG A 180 -11.19 -10.26 -3.74
N LEU A 181 -11.93 -9.18 -3.53
CA LEU A 181 -12.86 -8.63 -4.52
C LEU A 181 -12.33 -7.26 -4.95
N GLY A 182 -12.23 -7.01 -6.24
CA GLY A 182 -11.60 -5.78 -6.73
C GLY A 182 -11.66 -5.60 -8.24
N ALA A 183 -10.93 -4.59 -8.71
CA ALA A 183 -10.79 -4.25 -10.11
C ALA A 183 -9.41 -3.59 -10.37
N TYR A 184 -9.03 -3.53 -11.64
CA TYR A 184 -7.99 -2.63 -12.12
C TYR A 184 -8.71 -1.39 -12.69
N HIS A 185 -8.82 -0.32 -11.89
CA HIS A 185 -9.59 0.89 -12.24
C HIS A 185 -8.80 2.15 -11.92
N ALA A 186 -8.19 2.76 -12.95
CA ALA A 186 -7.36 3.94 -12.78
C ALA A 186 -8.18 5.18 -12.42
N PRO A 187 -7.69 6.05 -11.50
CA PRO A 187 -8.26 7.38 -11.33
C PRO A 187 -7.98 8.23 -12.56
N MET A 188 -8.73 9.31 -12.77
CA MET A 188 -8.37 10.32 -13.77
C MET A 188 -7.05 11.00 -13.42
N HIS A 189 -6.88 11.32 -12.13
CA HIS A 189 -5.73 12.01 -11.60
C HIS A 189 -5.51 11.64 -10.12
N THR A 190 -4.24 11.63 -9.70
CA THR A 190 -3.87 11.47 -8.29
C THR A 190 -3.00 12.67 -7.86
N PHE A 191 -3.46 13.42 -6.87
CA PHE A 191 -2.67 14.47 -6.23
C PHE A 191 -1.82 13.87 -5.10
N LEU A 192 -0.54 14.16 -5.13
CA LEU A 192 0.47 13.71 -4.18
C LEU A 192 0.92 14.89 -3.33
N ASP A 193 0.23 15.07 -2.21
CA ASP A 193 0.52 16.11 -1.23
C ASP A 193 1.17 15.48 0.01
N PHE A 194 2.47 15.69 0.15
CA PHE A 194 3.22 15.13 1.27
C PHE A 194 3.03 15.92 2.57
N ASP A 195 2.36 17.08 2.56
CA ASP A 195 2.07 17.85 3.77
C ASP A 195 1.09 17.13 4.71
N PHE A 196 0.31 16.17 4.21
CA PHE A 196 -0.51 15.29 5.07
C PHE A 196 0.35 14.49 6.07
N LEU A 197 1.62 14.22 5.76
CA LEU A 197 2.53 13.51 6.67
C LEU A 197 2.85 14.30 7.95
N LYS A 198 2.53 15.60 7.99
CA LYS A 198 2.63 16.43 9.20
C LYS A 198 1.77 15.91 10.35
N THR A 199 0.58 15.39 10.05
CA THR A 199 -0.39 14.89 11.05
C THR A 199 -0.41 13.38 11.14
N LEU A 200 0.28 12.68 10.23
CA LEU A 200 0.34 11.23 10.22
C LEU A 200 1.11 10.69 11.45
N PRO A 201 0.55 9.74 12.22
CA PRO A 201 1.24 9.12 13.34
C PRO A 201 2.57 8.47 12.93
N GLU A 202 3.56 8.49 13.82
CA GLU A 202 4.89 7.95 13.52
C GLU A 202 4.86 6.47 13.12
N GLY A 203 4.04 5.65 13.80
CA GLY A 203 3.83 4.25 13.43
C GLY A 203 3.29 4.07 12.01
N GLN A 204 2.45 4.98 11.51
CA GLN A 204 1.96 4.96 10.13
C GLN A 204 3.01 5.42 9.12
N THR A 205 3.86 6.37 9.50
CA THR A 205 5.01 6.77 8.70
C THR A 205 6.00 5.60 8.58
N ARG A 206 6.28 4.90 9.68
CA ARG A 206 7.11 3.68 9.70
C ARG A 206 6.50 2.57 8.86
N ASN A 207 5.19 2.36 8.99
CA ASN A 207 4.41 1.40 8.20
C ASN A 207 4.62 1.62 6.69
N GLY A 208 4.53 2.86 6.20
CA GLY A 208 4.79 3.17 4.80
C GLY A 208 6.27 3.18 4.38
N PHE A 209 7.20 3.40 5.31
CA PHE A 209 8.63 3.36 5.02
C PHE A 209 9.07 1.98 4.48
N ALA A 210 8.47 0.91 5.00
CA ALA A 210 8.74 -0.46 4.57
C ALA A 210 8.48 -0.67 3.07
N GLU A 211 7.50 0.00 2.49
CA GLU A 211 7.19 -0.10 1.06
C GLU A 211 8.22 0.62 0.18
N ILE A 212 8.84 1.68 0.71
CA ILE A 212 9.95 2.34 0.03
C ILE A 212 11.20 1.44 0.09
N MET A 213 11.43 0.75 1.21
CA MET A 213 12.49 -0.27 1.32
C MET A 213 12.29 -1.41 0.30
N LYS A 214 11.06 -1.92 0.18
CA LYS A 214 10.66 -2.97 -0.76
C LYS A 214 11.04 -2.68 -2.20
N ILE A 215 10.80 -1.45 -2.67
CA ILE A 215 11.12 -1.13 -4.06
C ILE A 215 12.61 -0.79 -4.23
N SER A 216 13.20 -0.08 -3.27
CA SER A 216 14.56 0.44 -3.41
C SER A 216 15.62 -0.67 -3.34
N HIS A 217 15.50 -1.64 -2.42
CA HIS A 217 16.48 -2.73 -2.32
C HIS A 217 16.52 -3.63 -3.58
N CYS A 218 15.42 -3.71 -4.33
CA CYS A 218 15.28 -4.55 -5.52
C CYS A 218 15.46 -3.80 -6.85
N ALA A 219 15.28 -2.47 -6.88
CA ALA A 219 15.14 -1.76 -8.15
C ALA A 219 15.57 -0.26 -8.16
N GLU A 220 15.92 0.33 -7.01
CA GLU A 220 16.27 1.76 -6.93
C GLU A 220 17.33 2.00 -5.83
N LYS A 221 18.59 1.73 -6.19
CA LYS A 221 19.75 1.88 -5.30
C LYS A 221 19.97 3.32 -4.77
N PRO A 222 19.84 4.40 -5.57
CA PRO A 222 19.98 5.75 -5.04
C PRO A 222 19.00 6.10 -3.89
N THR A 223 17.77 5.62 -3.96
CA THR A 223 16.75 5.76 -2.92
C THR A 223 17.15 4.96 -1.71
N TRP A 224 17.61 3.71 -1.91
CA TRP A 224 18.14 2.89 -0.82
C TRP A 224 19.26 3.62 -0.06
N ASP A 225 20.19 4.26 -0.77
CA ASP A 225 21.28 5.02 -0.16
C ASP A 225 20.78 6.21 0.68
N LEU A 226 19.74 6.90 0.21
CA LEU A 226 19.07 7.95 0.98
C LEU A 226 18.33 7.39 2.20
N LEU A 227 17.70 6.21 2.09
CA LEU A 227 17.04 5.55 3.22
C LEU A 227 18.05 5.13 4.30
N VAL A 228 19.19 4.53 3.91
CA VAL A 228 20.26 4.15 4.83
C VAL A 228 20.79 5.38 5.57
N LYS A 229 20.96 6.50 4.86
CA LYS A 229 21.53 7.73 5.42
C LYS A 229 20.56 8.51 6.32
N TYR A 230 19.27 8.57 5.98
CA TYR A 230 18.31 9.50 6.62
C TYR A 230 17.08 8.80 7.22
N GLY A 231 16.98 7.47 7.15
CA GLY A 231 15.80 6.70 7.49
C GLY A 231 15.20 7.03 8.86
N PRO A 232 15.98 6.95 9.96
CA PRO A 232 15.48 7.25 11.30
C PRO A 232 14.90 8.67 11.42
N GLU A 233 15.59 9.68 10.88
CA GLU A 233 15.09 11.06 10.85
C GLU A 233 13.84 11.21 10.00
N LEU A 234 13.77 10.58 8.81
CA LEU A 234 12.60 10.62 7.95
C LEU A 234 11.36 10.08 8.66
N VAL A 235 11.45 8.95 9.36
CA VAL A 235 10.32 8.38 10.10
C VAL A 235 9.88 9.32 11.24
N LYS A 236 10.81 9.73 12.09
CA LYS A 236 10.53 10.57 13.27
C LYS A 236 9.88 11.90 12.91
N THR A 237 10.36 12.52 11.83
CA THR A 237 9.96 13.88 11.41
C THR A 237 8.74 13.91 10.49
N GLY A 238 8.07 12.78 10.24
CA GLY A 238 6.99 12.72 9.25
C GLY A 238 7.50 13.12 7.87
N PHE A 239 8.62 12.53 7.45
CA PHE A 239 9.34 12.82 6.22
C PHE A 239 9.74 14.30 6.08
N GLY A 240 10.15 14.91 7.19
CA GLY A 240 10.55 16.32 7.24
C GLY A 240 9.39 17.33 7.22
N ARG A 241 8.14 16.91 7.50
CA ARG A 241 6.96 17.81 7.51
C ARG A 241 6.52 18.23 8.91
N LYS A 242 6.95 17.52 9.96
CA LYS A 242 6.67 17.94 11.34
C LYS A 242 7.46 19.19 11.70
N ALA A 243 6.92 19.99 12.62
CA ALA A 243 7.59 21.19 13.11
C ALA A 243 8.94 20.86 13.75
N GLY A 244 9.95 21.70 13.52
CA GLY A 244 11.31 21.50 14.04
C GLY A 244 12.19 20.53 13.24
N SER A 245 11.72 20.06 12.07
CA SER A 245 12.55 19.27 11.15
C SER A 245 13.69 20.09 10.56
N ALA A 246 14.83 19.44 10.31
CA ALA A 246 15.96 20.07 9.63
C ALA A 246 15.55 20.52 8.20
N PRO A 247 15.92 21.74 7.74
CA PRO A 247 15.43 22.30 6.48
C PRO A 247 15.66 21.41 5.25
N GLU A 248 16.78 20.69 5.22
CA GLU A 248 17.18 19.81 4.13
C GLU A 248 16.37 18.51 4.05
N LEU A 249 15.76 18.06 5.16
CA LEU A 249 15.03 16.80 5.19
C LEU A 249 13.80 16.81 4.28
N LYS A 250 13.15 17.97 4.08
CA LYS A 250 12.04 18.09 3.13
C LYS A 250 12.50 17.74 1.70
N GLY A 251 13.64 18.27 1.28
CA GLY A 251 14.19 18.01 -0.06
C GLY A 251 14.57 16.54 -0.24
N VAL A 252 15.23 15.94 0.76
CA VAL A 252 15.58 14.51 0.76
C VAL A 252 14.34 13.63 0.68
N ALA A 253 13.33 13.92 1.51
CA ALA A 253 12.07 13.17 1.51
C ALA A 253 11.36 13.23 0.16
N ASP A 254 11.30 14.42 -0.45
CA ASP A 254 10.68 14.62 -1.76
C ASP A 254 11.43 13.87 -2.86
N GLU A 255 12.76 13.83 -2.80
CA GLU A 255 13.57 13.03 -3.73
C GLU A 255 13.31 11.53 -3.58
N VAL A 256 13.36 11.00 -2.34
CA VAL A 256 13.07 9.60 -2.00
C VAL A 256 11.71 9.19 -2.55
N CYS A 257 10.66 9.95 -2.24
CA CYS A 257 9.31 9.59 -2.65
C CYS A 257 9.13 9.66 -4.16
N ARG A 258 9.65 10.72 -4.81
CA ARG A 258 9.55 10.88 -6.28
C ARG A 258 10.24 9.73 -7.02
N ARG A 259 11.43 9.32 -6.58
CA ARG A 259 12.16 8.19 -7.17
C ARG A 259 11.43 6.86 -6.99
N ALA A 260 10.95 6.60 -5.76
CA ALA A 260 10.18 5.39 -5.46
C ALA A 260 8.91 5.28 -6.32
N ILE A 261 8.12 6.35 -6.41
CA ILE A 261 6.92 6.41 -7.23
C ILE A 261 7.25 6.18 -8.71
N LEU A 262 8.25 6.89 -9.24
CA LEU A 262 8.66 6.72 -10.64
C LEU A 262 9.09 5.28 -10.92
N LYS A 263 9.85 4.67 -10.02
CA LYS A 263 10.26 3.27 -10.18
C LYS A 263 9.07 2.32 -10.14
N MET A 264 8.12 2.53 -9.23
CA MET A 264 6.90 1.70 -9.16
C MET A 264 6.12 1.79 -10.47
N LEU A 265 5.93 3.00 -11.00
CA LEU A 265 5.26 3.21 -12.29
C LEU A 265 6.01 2.53 -13.44
N GLN A 266 7.34 2.61 -13.48
CA GLN A 266 8.15 1.93 -14.51
C GLN A 266 7.99 0.39 -14.46
N LEU A 267 7.86 -0.19 -13.28
CA LEU A 267 7.71 -1.63 -13.10
C LEU A 267 6.30 -2.12 -13.44
N GLU A 268 5.27 -1.33 -13.15
CA GLU A 268 3.87 -1.77 -13.26
C GLU A 268 3.17 -1.32 -14.56
N SER A 269 3.60 -0.23 -15.20
CA SER A 269 2.88 0.33 -16.36
C SER A 269 2.84 -0.61 -17.58
N GLY A 270 3.82 -1.52 -17.70
CA GLY A 270 3.83 -2.56 -18.72
C GLY A 270 2.98 -3.80 -18.35
N ASN A 271 2.38 -3.83 -17.17
CA ASN A 271 1.73 -5.00 -16.59
C ASN A 271 0.54 -4.64 -15.68
N LEU A 272 -0.25 -3.65 -16.08
CA LEU A 272 -1.29 -3.03 -15.24
C LEU A 272 -2.42 -3.98 -14.80
N HIS A 273 -2.63 -5.10 -15.50
CA HIS A 273 -3.58 -6.15 -15.15
C HIS A 273 -2.89 -7.40 -14.56
N GLU A 274 -1.61 -7.29 -14.19
CA GLU A 274 -0.81 -8.38 -13.60
C GLU A 274 -0.83 -9.68 -14.42
N ILE A 275 -0.86 -9.57 -15.76
CA ILE A 275 -0.80 -10.72 -16.68
C ILE A 275 0.56 -11.43 -16.53
N GLY A 276 1.64 -10.65 -16.41
CA GLY A 276 2.94 -11.14 -15.98
C GLY A 276 3.02 -11.27 -14.46
N LEU A 277 3.42 -12.43 -13.96
CA LEU A 277 3.42 -12.72 -12.51
C LEU A 277 4.80 -12.61 -11.85
N ASP A 278 5.86 -12.41 -12.63
CA ASP A 278 7.21 -12.10 -12.14
C ASP A 278 7.31 -10.59 -11.84
N ARG A 279 6.86 -10.23 -10.64
CA ARG A 279 6.64 -8.83 -10.25
C ARG A 279 7.60 -8.39 -9.17
N VAL A 280 8.51 -7.47 -9.51
CA VAL A 280 9.51 -6.93 -8.59
C VAL A 280 8.86 -6.33 -7.33
N ILE A 281 7.75 -5.60 -7.51
CA ILE A 281 7.04 -4.98 -6.39
C ILE A 281 6.29 -5.98 -5.48
N ALA A 282 6.36 -7.28 -5.78
CA ALA A 282 5.89 -8.35 -4.92
C ALA A 282 6.98 -8.85 -3.94
N SER A 283 8.13 -8.18 -3.87
CA SER A 283 9.09 -8.34 -2.77
C SER A 283 8.39 -8.12 -1.43
N GLY A 284 8.72 -8.92 -0.42
CA GLY A 284 8.06 -8.88 0.88
C GLY A 284 6.59 -9.31 0.90
N HIS A 285 6.07 -9.91 -0.18
CA HIS A 285 4.66 -10.34 -0.31
C HIS A 285 4.49 -11.83 -0.65
N GLY A 286 5.47 -12.68 -0.31
CA GLY A 286 5.38 -14.13 -0.46
C GLY A 286 4.86 -14.84 0.80
N ILE A 287 5.22 -14.32 1.97
CA ILE A 287 4.90 -14.81 3.31
C ILE A 287 4.00 -13.81 4.05
N SER A 288 4.24 -12.51 3.85
CA SER A 288 3.59 -11.46 4.63
C SER A 288 2.06 -11.49 4.63
N PRO A 289 1.32 -11.85 3.55
CA PRO A 289 -0.15 -11.87 3.61
C PRO A 289 -0.70 -12.84 4.65
N THR A 290 -0.02 -13.98 4.86
CA THR A 290 -0.38 -14.95 5.90
C THR A 290 0.10 -14.50 7.27
N LEU A 291 1.32 -13.97 7.36
CA LEU A 291 1.92 -13.50 8.61
C LEU A 291 1.17 -12.32 9.21
N GLU A 292 0.74 -11.36 8.39
CA GLU A 292 0.06 -10.13 8.80
C GLU A 292 -1.15 -10.41 9.68
N LEU A 293 -1.92 -11.44 9.31
CA LEU A 293 -3.16 -11.84 9.97
C LEU A 293 -2.99 -12.96 11.01
N ALA A 294 -1.78 -13.49 11.18
CA ALA A 294 -1.52 -14.60 12.10
C ALA A 294 -1.61 -14.20 13.59
N PRO A 295 -0.99 -13.09 14.04
CA PRO A 295 -1.20 -12.60 15.40
C PRO A 295 -2.51 -11.81 15.54
N PHE A 296 -2.97 -11.64 16.78
CA PHE A 296 -4.07 -10.75 17.11
C PHE A 296 -3.67 -9.77 18.23
N PRO A 297 -3.81 -8.44 18.05
CA PRO A 297 -4.21 -7.76 16.82
C PRO A 297 -3.27 -8.08 15.63
N PRO A 298 -3.72 -7.93 14.38
CA PRO A 298 -2.86 -8.13 13.21
C PRO A 298 -1.61 -7.25 13.28
N LEU A 299 -0.53 -7.67 12.61
CA LEU A 299 0.60 -6.77 12.38
C LEU A 299 0.17 -5.67 11.42
N ARG A 300 0.76 -4.47 11.57
CA ARG A 300 0.73 -3.48 10.51
C ARG A 300 1.40 -4.05 9.27
N HIS A 301 0.85 -3.71 8.11
CA HIS A 301 1.28 -4.21 6.81
C HIS A 301 2.80 -4.10 6.61
N GLY A 302 3.36 -2.91 6.82
CA GLY A 302 4.79 -2.59 6.74
C GLY A 302 5.67 -3.50 7.61
N HIS A 303 5.21 -3.87 8.80
CA HIS A 303 5.92 -4.79 9.68
C HIS A 303 5.88 -6.23 9.14
N ALA A 304 4.72 -6.69 8.66
CA ALA A 304 4.59 -8.01 8.07
C ALA A 304 5.45 -8.16 6.79
N ILE A 305 5.46 -7.17 5.91
CA ILE A 305 6.30 -7.19 4.70
C ILE A 305 7.80 -7.13 5.05
N THR A 306 8.17 -6.44 6.14
CA THR A 306 9.57 -6.37 6.56
C THR A 306 10.06 -7.72 7.10
N VAL A 307 9.23 -8.47 7.82
CA VAL A 307 9.59 -9.84 8.25
C VAL A 307 9.74 -10.80 7.06
N ASP A 308 8.92 -10.65 6.03
CA ASP A 308 9.08 -11.40 4.78
C ASP A 308 10.39 -11.03 4.07
N MET A 309 10.65 -9.73 3.90
CA MET A 309 11.89 -9.25 3.30
C MET A 309 13.13 -9.64 4.10
N SER A 310 13.09 -9.60 5.43
CA SER A 310 14.24 -9.98 6.27
C SER A 310 14.57 -11.46 6.11
N TYR A 311 13.55 -12.30 5.94
CA TYR A 311 13.70 -13.70 5.61
C TYR A 311 14.30 -13.89 4.20
N THR A 312 13.77 -13.20 3.18
CA THR A 312 14.30 -13.31 1.80
C THR A 312 15.69 -12.69 1.64
N ILE A 313 16.09 -11.72 2.46
CA ILE A 313 17.47 -11.19 2.49
C ILE A 313 18.45 -12.23 2.99
N ILE A 314 18.10 -13.01 4.02
CA ILE A 314 18.93 -14.14 4.46
C ILE A 314 18.99 -15.22 3.38
N MET A 315 17.90 -15.46 2.66
CA MET A 315 17.89 -16.37 1.51
C MET A 315 18.79 -15.90 0.36
N SER A 316 18.68 -14.62 -0.02
CA SER A 316 19.54 -13.98 -1.01
C SER A 316 21.02 -14.10 -0.66
N HIS A 317 21.36 -13.82 0.60
CA HIS A 317 22.72 -13.99 1.12
C HIS A 317 23.17 -15.45 1.06
N ALA A 318 22.34 -16.40 1.51
CA ALA A 318 22.64 -17.83 1.45
C ALA A 318 22.86 -18.35 0.01
N ARG A 319 22.22 -17.72 -0.99
CA ARG A 319 22.40 -18.00 -2.41
C ARG A 319 23.53 -17.20 -3.07
N GLY A 320 24.27 -16.40 -2.30
CA GLY A 320 25.42 -15.61 -2.80
C GLY A 320 25.03 -14.39 -3.64
N LEU A 321 23.77 -13.95 -3.59
CA LEU A 321 23.30 -12.74 -4.29
C LEU A 321 23.67 -11.45 -3.54
N LEU A 322 23.91 -11.56 -2.24
CA LEU A 322 24.29 -10.46 -1.35
C LEU A 322 25.55 -10.80 -0.57
N THR A 323 26.37 -9.78 -0.36
CA THR A 323 27.52 -9.84 0.56
C THR A 323 27.07 -9.75 2.04
N ASP A 324 27.97 -10.07 2.97
CA ASP A 324 27.72 -9.85 4.40
C ASP A 324 27.43 -8.37 4.70
N ALA A 325 28.16 -7.45 4.06
CA ALA A 325 27.98 -6.01 4.25
C ALA A 325 26.61 -5.53 3.79
N GLU A 326 26.15 -5.98 2.61
CA GLU A 326 24.81 -5.65 2.13
C GLU A 326 23.75 -6.21 3.08
N ARG A 327 23.82 -7.51 3.44
CA ARG A 327 22.89 -8.11 4.42
C ARG A 327 22.83 -7.28 5.70
N ASP A 328 23.98 -6.97 6.29
CA ASP A 328 24.06 -6.27 7.57
C ASP A 328 23.53 -4.82 7.49
N GLU A 329 23.75 -4.13 6.36
CA GLU A 329 23.18 -2.81 6.09
C GLU A 329 21.64 -2.86 6.04
N TRP A 330 21.07 -3.88 5.38
CA TRP A 330 19.61 -4.07 5.31
C TRP A 330 18.98 -4.14 6.71
N PHE A 331 19.53 -5.02 7.55
CA PHE A 331 19.04 -5.23 8.90
C PHE A 331 19.29 -4.01 9.80
N THR A 332 20.40 -3.30 9.62
CA THR A 332 20.71 -2.08 10.35
C THR A 332 19.70 -0.98 10.03
N LEU A 333 19.37 -0.77 8.76
CA LEU A 333 18.33 0.18 8.36
C LEU A 333 16.96 -0.21 8.93
N ALA A 334 16.51 -1.45 8.70
CA ALA A 334 15.21 -1.94 9.15
C ALA A 334 15.03 -1.77 10.67
N GLN A 335 16.05 -2.15 11.45
CA GLN A 335 16.04 -1.98 12.91
C GLN A 335 16.12 -0.49 13.31
N GLY A 336 16.94 0.31 12.63
CA GLY A 336 17.13 1.73 12.91
C GLY A 336 15.87 2.57 12.75
N VAL A 337 14.98 2.17 11.83
CA VAL A 337 13.64 2.78 11.67
C VAL A 337 12.56 2.13 12.52
N GLY A 338 12.90 1.08 13.27
CA GLY A 338 12.01 0.37 14.19
C GLY A 338 11.06 -0.63 13.53
N LEU A 339 11.33 -1.10 12.31
CA LEU A 339 10.51 -2.13 11.67
C LEU A 339 10.79 -3.52 12.27
N THR A 340 9.80 -4.40 12.21
CA THR A 340 9.92 -5.78 12.70
C THR A 340 10.76 -6.59 11.72
N ILE A 341 11.90 -7.11 12.19
CA ILE A 341 12.83 -7.93 11.38
C ILE A 341 12.71 -9.43 11.66
N ASP A 342 12.04 -9.83 12.74
CA ASP A 342 11.65 -11.21 13.02
C ASP A 342 10.38 -11.24 13.87
N HIS A 343 9.59 -12.31 13.75
CA HIS A 343 8.37 -12.49 14.54
C HIS A 343 8.21 -13.96 14.99
N PRO A 344 7.68 -14.22 16.21
CA PRO A 344 7.47 -15.60 16.68
C PRO A 344 6.61 -16.46 15.76
N SER A 345 5.60 -15.88 15.10
CA SER A 345 4.75 -16.61 14.14
C SER A 345 5.44 -16.93 12.81
N LEU A 346 6.62 -16.38 12.53
CA LEU A 346 7.44 -16.84 11.41
C LEU A 346 8.09 -18.17 11.83
N ASP A 347 7.37 -19.26 11.62
CA ASP A 347 7.77 -20.63 11.86
C ASP A 347 7.59 -21.50 10.60
N ASN A 348 8.00 -22.77 10.66
CA ASN A 348 7.90 -23.70 9.53
C ASN A 348 6.44 -23.94 9.08
N GLU A 349 5.49 -23.91 10.01
CA GLU A 349 4.08 -24.14 9.69
C GLU A 349 3.50 -22.94 8.92
N LEU A 350 3.77 -21.72 9.38
CA LEU A 350 3.40 -20.50 8.68
C LEU A 350 4.05 -20.43 7.30
N LEU A 351 5.34 -20.78 7.18
CA LEU A 351 6.03 -20.83 5.88
C LEU A 351 5.33 -21.79 4.91
N HIS A 352 5.04 -23.02 5.35
CA HIS A 352 4.33 -24.00 4.54
C HIS A 352 2.97 -23.47 4.06
N ARG A 353 2.14 -22.95 4.97
CA ARG A 353 0.83 -22.38 4.63
C ARG A 353 0.94 -21.20 3.67
N SER A 354 1.96 -20.36 3.84
CA SER A 354 2.20 -19.20 2.98
C SER A 354 2.63 -19.60 1.57
N VAL A 355 3.54 -20.56 1.44
CA VAL A 355 4.00 -21.07 0.14
C VAL A 355 2.84 -21.70 -0.64
N GLU A 356 2.00 -22.50 0.02
CA GLU A 356 0.81 -23.09 -0.63
C GLU A 356 -0.17 -22.01 -1.13
N ALA A 357 -0.44 -21.00 -0.30
CA ALA A 357 -1.34 -19.91 -0.64
C ALA A 357 -0.79 -19.03 -1.78
N ILE A 358 0.50 -18.70 -1.74
CA ILE A 358 1.10 -17.82 -2.74
C ILE A 358 1.25 -18.52 -4.09
N MET A 359 1.52 -19.83 -4.13
CA MET A 359 1.55 -20.60 -5.39
C MET A 359 0.18 -20.59 -6.09
N LYS A 360 -0.93 -20.66 -5.36
CA LYS A 360 -2.27 -20.52 -5.95
C LYS A 360 -2.48 -19.13 -6.54
N THR A 361 -1.97 -18.10 -5.88
CA THR A 361 -2.04 -16.70 -6.33
C THR A 361 -1.13 -16.43 -7.54
N ARG A 362 -0.01 -17.16 -7.66
CA ARG A 362 1.04 -16.94 -8.66
C ARG A 362 1.10 -18.00 -9.75
N ASP A 363 -0.04 -18.63 -10.02
CA ASP A 363 -0.28 -19.60 -11.08
C ASP A 363 0.66 -20.82 -11.02
N GLY A 364 0.68 -21.47 -9.86
CA GLY A 364 1.41 -22.71 -9.60
C GLY A 364 2.92 -22.55 -9.38
N LEU A 365 3.45 -21.33 -9.41
CA LEU A 365 4.87 -21.03 -9.22
C LEU A 365 5.11 -20.19 -7.96
N GLN A 366 6.31 -20.30 -7.37
CA GLN A 366 6.63 -19.61 -6.11
C GLN A 366 6.89 -18.11 -6.34
N ARG A 367 7.73 -17.80 -7.34
CA ARG A 367 8.16 -16.47 -7.77
C ARG A 367 8.60 -15.57 -6.60
N PHE A 368 9.36 -16.13 -5.66
CA PHE A 368 9.93 -15.33 -4.56
C PHE A 368 10.93 -14.33 -5.13
N VAL A 369 10.80 -13.07 -4.73
CA VAL A 369 11.72 -12.01 -5.12
C VAL A 369 12.92 -12.07 -4.19
N LEU A 370 14.10 -12.33 -4.75
CA LEU A 370 15.37 -12.35 -4.04
C LEU A 370 16.20 -11.15 -4.50
N ALA A 371 16.44 -10.20 -3.59
CA ALA A 371 17.24 -9.02 -3.87
C ALA A 371 18.73 -9.37 -3.99
N GLY A 372 19.48 -8.70 -4.87
CA GLY A 372 20.93 -8.83 -4.94
C GLY A 372 21.50 -8.87 -6.36
N PRO A 373 22.56 -8.08 -6.66
CA PRO A 373 23.10 -6.98 -5.84
C PRO A 373 22.06 -5.85 -5.71
N TYR A 374 22.22 -4.94 -4.73
CA TYR A 374 21.19 -3.93 -4.46
C TYR A 374 20.79 -3.10 -5.68
N GLY A 375 19.49 -2.83 -5.79
CA GLY A 375 18.89 -2.24 -6.97
C GLY A 375 18.58 -3.25 -8.08
N ASN A 376 18.80 -4.55 -7.85
CA ASN A 376 18.39 -5.65 -8.71
C ASN A 376 17.73 -6.79 -7.89
N CYS A 377 17.01 -7.66 -8.58
CA CYS A 377 16.46 -8.88 -8.00
C CYS A 377 16.31 -9.99 -9.04
N MET A 378 16.09 -11.21 -8.56
CA MET A 378 15.67 -12.36 -9.36
C MET A 378 14.40 -13.01 -8.79
N PHE A 379 13.77 -13.88 -9.58
CA PHE A 379 12.61 -14.66 -9.18
C PHE A 379 12.98 -16.12 -8.97
N ALA A 380 12.79 -16.63 -7.76
CA ALA A 380 13.06 -18.02 -7.41
C ALA A 380 11.78 -18.87 -7.44
N ASN A 381 11.88 -20.03 -8.10
CA ASN A 381 10.81 -21.04 -8.20
C ASN A 381 11.25 -22.42 -7.70
N ASP A 382 12.51 -22.54 -7.29
CA ASP A 382 13.21 -23.79 -6.98
C ASP A 382 13.52 -23.92 -5.49
N ILE A 383 12.88 -23.13 -4.62
CA ILE A 383 13.14 -23.17 -3.18
C ILE A 383 12.48 -24.44 -2.63
N SER A 384 13.32 -25.38 -2.21
CA SER A 384 12.83 -26.62 -1.59
C SER A 384 12.34 -26.38 -0.16
N GLN A 385 11.49 -27.26 0.36
CA GLN A 385 11.07 -27.21 1.77
C GLN A 385 12.29 -27.21 2.72
N GLN A 386 13.30 -28.04 2.44
CA GLN A 386 14.54 -28.10 3.24
C GLN A 386 15.31 -26.77 3.20
N GLU A 387 15.31 -26.08 2.06
CA GLU A 387 15.92 -24.75 1.96
C GLU A 387 15.12 -23.73 2.78
N PHE A 388 13.78 -23.75 2.73
CA PHE A 388 12.96 -22.88 3.57
C PHE A 388 13.28 -23.05 5.06
N GLU A 389 13.31 -24.30 5.54
CA GLU A 389 13.59 -24.60 6.95
C GLU A 389 15.02 -24.20 7.35
N LYS A 390 16.01 -24.43 6.48
CA LYS A 390 17.41 -24.05 6.72
C LYS A 390 17.58 -22.54 6.78
N VAL A 391 16.97 -21.80 5.85
CA VAL A 391 16.99 -20.33 5.82
C VAL A 391 16.29 -19.78 7.06
N LEU A 392 15.17 -20.36 7.49
CA LEU A 392 14.50 -19.93 8.71
C LEU A 392 15.40 -20.08 9.94
N ALA A 393 16.05 -21.23 10.10
CA ALA A 393 16.98 -21.45 11.21
C ALA A 393 18.15 -20.44 11.18
N ALA A 394 18.71 -20.18 10.00
CA ALA A 394 19.76 -19.18 9.81
C ALA A 394 19.28 -17.77 10.15
N HIS A 395 18.07 -17.40 9.70
CA HIS A 395 17.45 -16.11 9.98
C HIS A 395 17.26 -15.88 11.49
N LYS A 396 16.63 -16.84 12.19
CA LYS A 396 16.43 -16.77 13.65
C LYS A 396 17.77 -16.65 14.40
N SER A 397 18.77 -17.42 14.00
CA SER A 397 20.11 -17.37 14.59
C SER A 397 20.78 -16.02 14.36
N TYR A 398 20.74 -15.51 13.13
CA TYR A 398 21.33 -14.23 12.76
C TYR A 398 20.71 -13.07 13.54
N VAL A 399 19.38 -12.95 13.57
CA VAL A 399 18.68 -11.88 14.28
C VAL A 399 19.00 -11.90 15.78
N LYS A 400 18.99 -13.09 16.40
CA LYS A 400 19.32 -13.26 17.83
C LYS A 400 20.76 -12.86 18.15
N GLN A 401 21.72 -13.17 17.27
CA GLN A 401 23.14 -12.83 17.47
C GLN A 401 23.41 -11.34 17.22
N ARG A 402 22.80 -10.77 16.19
CA ARG A 402 23.07 -9.39 15.76
C ARG A 402 22.36 -8.34 16.62
N PHE A 403 21.18 -8.68 17.15
CA PHE A 403 20.32 -7.79 17.94
C PHE A 403 19.89 -8.45 19.26
N PRO A 404 20.83 -8.82 20.16
CA PRO A 404 20.52 -9.60 21.36
C PRO A 404 19.55 -8.89 22.33
N GLN A 405 19.50 -7.56 22.30
CA GLN A 405 18.61 -6.75 23.13
C GLN A 405 17.17 -6.66 22.58
N TYR A 406 16.99 -6.79 21.26
CA TYR A 406 15.69 -6.62 20.57
C TYR A 406 15.57 -7.67 19.47
N PRO A 407 15.38 -8.96 19.82
CA PRO A 407 15.36 -10.04 18.84
C PRO A 407 14.09 -9.96 17.99
N GLY A 408 14.14 -9.20 16.90
CA GLY A 408 13.07 -9.13 15.90
C GLY A 408 12.04 -8.03 16.09
N GLU A 409 11.89 -7.52 17.32
CA GLU A 409 10.75 -6.68 17.70
C GLU A 409 10.77 -5.29 17.05
N GLY A 410 9.65 -4.91 16.45
CA GLY A 410 9.43 -3.58 15.87
C GLY A 410 8.65 -2.66 16.78
N GLN A 411 8.81 -1.36 16.58
CA GLN A 411 8.07 -0.30 17.27
C GLN A 411 6.69 -0.11 16.65
N ASP A 412 5.64 -0.06 17.47
CA ASP A 412 4.25 0.05 17.03
C ASP A 412 3.86 -0.97 15.95
N ALA A 413 4.32 -2.21 16.12
CA ALA A 413 4.21 -3.24 15.08
C ALA A 413 2.79 -3.76 14.85
N TYR A 414 1.90 -3.60 15.83
CA TYR A 414 0.54 -4.14 15.81
C TYR A 414 -0.48 -3.07 15.45
N ALA A 415 -1.51 -3.47 14.72
CA ALA A 415 -2.64 -2.62 14.38
C ALA A 415 -3.33 -2.10 15.66
N ASP A 416 -3.48 -0.78 15.77
CA ASP A 416 -4.21 -0.12 16.84
C ASP A 416 -5.67 0.19 16.45
N ALA A 417 -6.37 0.94 17.31
CA ALA A 417 -7.76 1.30 17.05
C ALA A 417 -7.95 2.15 15.79
N GLY A 418 -6.97 2.97 15.42
CA GLY A 418 -7.00 3.76 14.19
C GLY A 418 -6.77 2.88 12.95
N ASP A 419 -5.86 1.90 13.05
CA ASP A 419 -5.64 0.92 11.99
C ASP A 419 -6.87 0.04 11.72
N LEU A 420 -7.55 -0.39 12.77
CA LEU A 420 -8.67 -1.34 12.66
C LEU A 420 -10.02 -0.64 12.47
N GLY A 421 -10.18 0.59 12.97
CA GLY A 421 -11.48 1.25 13.06
C GLY A 421 -12.32 0.80 14.26
N ALA A 422 -11.73 0.02 15.17
CA ALA A 422 -12.36 -0.46 16.41
C ALA A 422 -11.29 -0.79 17.46
N ASP A 423 -11.67 -0.78 18.74
CA ASP A 423 -10.78 -1.11 19.84
C ASP A 423 -10.32 -2.59 19.77
N PRO A 424 -8.99 -2.86 19.63
CA PRO A 424 -8.48 -4.22 19.52
C PRO A 424 -8.81 -5.11 20.73
N GLU A 425 -8.87 -4.57 21.95
CA GLU A 425 -9.21 -5.37 23.14
C GLU A 425 -10.70 -5.73 23.17
N ALA A 426 -11.57 -4.82 22.73
CA ALA A 426 -13.00 -5.10 22.56
C ALA A 426 -13.24 -6.21 21.53
N LEU A 427 -12.53 -6.16 20.39
CA LEU A 427 -12.57 -7.20 19.36
C LEU A 427 -12.05 -8.55 19.88
N LYS A 428 -10.99 -8.54 20.69
CA LYS A 428 -10.46 -9.76 21.33
C LYS A 428 -11.52 -10.41 22.22
N ALA A 429 -12.17 -9.61 23.06
CA ALA A 429 -13.21 -10.08 23.95
C ALA A 429 -14.41 -10.64 23.17
N GLU A 430 -14.78 -10.01 22.05
CA GLU A 430 -15.84 -10.51 21.16
C GLU A 430 -15.49 -11.85 20.52
N LYS A 431 -14.26 -11.99 19.99
CA LYS A 431 -13.76 -13.25 19.44
C LYS A 431 -13.84 -14.39 20.46
N ILE A 432 -13.39 -14.14 21.70
CA ILE A 432 -13.47 -15.11 22.78
C ILE A 432 -14.92 -15.48 23.10
N ARG A 433 -15.84 -14.50 23.14
CA ARG A 433 -17.28 -14.77 23.33
C ARG A 433 -17.87 -15.64 22.21
N ASN A 434 -17.37 -15.49 20.98
CA ASN A 434 -17.79 -16.27 19.82
C ASN A 434 -17.12 -17.66 19.74
N GLY A 435 -16.36 -18.07 20.76
CA GLY A 435 -15.66 -19.35 20.80
C GLY A 435 -14.39 -19.41 19.95
N GLU A 436 -13.88 -18.26 19.48
CA GLU A 436 -12.57 -18.18 18.84
C GLU A 436 -11.46 -18.15 19.91
N HIS A 437 -10.29 -18.69 19.56
CA HIS A 437 -9.08 -18.62 20.37
C HIS A 437 -8.06 -17.71 19.68
N PRO A 438 -8.17 -16.37 19.82
CA PRO A 438 -7.22 -15.45 19.21
C PRO A 438 -5.82 -15.70 19.77
N ALA A 439 -4.80 -15.57 18.91
CA ALA A 439 -3.41 -15.78 19.30
C ALA A 439 -3.05 -14.94 20.54
N PRO A 440 -2.32 -15.52 21.52
CA PRO A 440 -1.95 -14.79 22.73
C PRO A 440 -0.96 -13.68 22.38
N SER A 441 -1.44 -12.44 22.31
CA SER A 441 -0.58 -11.25 22.33
C SER A 441 -0.96 -10.39 23.53
N THR A 442 0.05 -10.03 24.33
CA THR A 442 0.00 -8.96 25.34
C THR A 442 0.50 -7.63 24.77
N LYS A 443 0.92 -7.61 23.49
CA LYS A 443 1.70 -6.52 22.88
C LYS A 443 0.87 -5.41 22.24
N ALA A 444 -0.46 -5.55 22.13
CA ALA A 444 -1.33 -4.43 21.76
C ALA A 444 -1.15 -3.23 22.71
N ALA A 445 -0.90 -3.51 24.00
CA ALA A 445 -0.61 -2.51 25.02
C ALA A 445 0.80 -1.89 24.93
N THR A 446 1.67 -2.37 24.04
CA THR A 446 3.07 -1.89 23.88
C THR A 446 3.27 -0.93 22.69
N ASN A 447 2.21 -0.63 21.93
CA ASN A 447 2.24 0.50 21.00
C ASN A 447 2.53 1.79 21.79
N GLY A 448 3.65 2.45 21.49
CA GLY A 448 4.02 3.74 22.07
C GLY A 448 5.09 3.77 23.18
N ILE A 449 5.63 2.66 23.71
CA ILE A 449 6.71 2.76 24.73
C ILE A 449 7.71 1.60 24.62
N HIS A 450 8.96 1.90 24.20
CA HIS A 450 10.12 1.16 24.68
C HIS A 450 11.12 2.14 25.33
N PRO A 451 11.31 2.14 26.66
CA PRO A 451 12.11 3.14 27.37
C PRO A 451 13.60 3.16 26.94
N ALA A 452 14.12 2.02 26.50
CA ALA A 452 15.55 1.87 26.16
C ALA A 452 15.95 2.33 24.74
N LEU A 453 15.01 2.86 23.93
CA LEU A 453 15.32 3.56 22.67
C LEU A 453 15.44 5.08 22.86
N GLU A 454 15.05 5.62 24.02
CA GLU A 454 15.39 6.99 24.41
C GLU A 454 16.86 7.09 24.88
N SER A 455 17.42 6.02 25.44
CA SER A 455 18.76 6.00 26.04
C SER A 455 19.93 5.82 25.06
N SER A 456 19.69 5.53 23.77
CA SER A 456 20.75 5.52 22.75
C SER A 456 21.00 6.89 22.11
N ARG A 457 20.27 7.93 22.55
CA ARG A 457 20.52 9.32 22.16
C ARG A 457 21.79 9.85 22.84
N GLY A 458 22.92 9.70 22.16
CA GLY A 458 24.11 10.50 22.38
C GLY A 458 25.33 9.71 22.82
N GLN A 459 26.06 9.16 21.86
CA GLN A 459 27.52 9.29 21.83
C GLN A 459 27.98 9.48 20.38
N PRO A 460 28.69 10.57 20.05
CA PRO A 460 29.29 10.72 18.73
C PRO A 460 30.35 9.63 18.55
N VAL A 461 30.23 8.85 17.48
CA VAL A 461 31.28 7.93 17.04
C VAL A 461 32.47 8.80 16.64
N ALA A 462 33.53 8.76 17.45
CA ALA A 462 34.79 9.38 17.12
C ALA A 462 35.38 8.69 15.87
N ALA A 463 35.78 9.51 14.90
CA ALA A 463 36.45 9.06 13.69
C ALA A 463 37.82 8.45 14.03
N ALA A 464 38.09 7.27 13.48
CA ALA A 464 39.42 6.73 13.21
C ALA A 464 39.40 6.07 11.83
#